data_AF-A0RY37-F1
#
_entry.id   AF-A0RY37-F1
#
_cell.length_a   1.000
_cell.length_b   1.000
_cell.length_c   1.000
_cell.angle_alpha   90.00
_cell.angle_beta   90.00
_cell.angle_gamma   90.00
#
_symmetry.space_group_name_H-M   'P 1'
#
loop_
_entity.id
_entity.type
_entity.pdbx_description
1 polymer ?
#
loop_
_entity_poly.entity_id
_entity_poly.type
_entity_poly.pdbx_seq_one_letter_code
_entity_poly.pdbx_strand_id
1 'polypeptide(L)'
;MAWALKNRYTAGLALLLVSVLSGVPVHSAYAQANPDADGDGIPDRLDECPRAEETYNKFEDADGCPDTVSRESDTPDTDGDGISDYVDSCPSQPETFNGLDDQDGCPDDTKSGDADGDGVPDSEDRCRTTPETFNGFEDDDGCPDILVAQLLPDADDDGIADIADRCALEPETLNGFEDADGCPDTPRFTDNDRDGVDDTDDLCPDAKETWNRFQDGDGCPDEVFAADSDSDGIHDGADNCPTQPERYNNYQDDDGCPDIPPYHTDLDSDRDGIPDSADECVLSPEVYNMVDDTDGCPDSEVFVGSVPDTDGDGISDHVDLCPSQPETFNGFSDGDGCPDTAKLGDADADGVPDGDDRCMFAPETYNRFQDADGCPDSVSAGSLSDADFDGIPDIADRCALEAESYNGYLDTDGCPDDTLPDADGDGIQDAIDLCPSEPETWNRQLDNDGCPDGISSFDADMDGVPLPYDLCPNEPERYNGLMDHDGCPDIPEYSIEADADSDTIPDSLDRCPLEPETYNRFLDGDGCPDSVSRQSTTADTDGDGISDLNDLCPAQPETFNGVLDDDGCPDDYQVEADRDMDGIPDRLDACPFDPETFNKYMDDDGCPDVP
;
A
#
# COMPACT_ATOMS: atom_id res chain seq x y z
N MET A 1 -54.63 -15.88 44.90
CA MET A 1 -53.82 -14.90 45.65
C MET A 1 -53.03 -14.12 44.61
N ALA A 2 -52.88 -12.81 44.81
CA ALA A 2 -52.29 -11.84 43.89
C ALA A 2 -50.96 -12.31 43.28
N TRP A 3 -50.53 -11.89 42.09
CA TRP A 3 -49.90 -10.57 41.89
C TRP A 3 -49.98 -10.11 40.43
N ALA A 4 -50.04 -8.80 40.25
CA ALA A 4 -50.14 -8.05 39.01
C ALA A 4 -48.94 -7.10 38.85
N LEU A 5 -48.82 -6.51 37.65
CA LEU A 5 -47.98 -5.38 37.20
C LEU A 5 -46.67 -5.84 36.51
N LYS A 6 -46.27 -5.34 35.32
CA LYS A 6 -46.78 -4.22 34.51
C LYS A 6 -46.18 -4.24 33.09
N ASN A 7 -46.99 -3.76 32.13
CA ASN A 7 -46.73 -3.10 30.84
C ASN A 7 -45.85 -3.75 29.74
N ARG A 8 -46.33 -4.13 28.54
CA ARG A 8 -47.14 -3.42 27.47
C ARG A 8 -46.27 -2.45 26.64
N TYR A 9 -46.21 -2.45 25.29
CA TYR A 9 -47.01 -3.12 24.25
C TYR A 9 -46.48 -2.85 22.81
N THR A 10 -46.45 -3.92 21.98
CA THR A 10 -46.94 -4.08 20.57
C THR A 10 -46.51 -3.13 19.44
N ALA A 11 -45.94 -3.61 18.31
CA ALA A 11 -46.47 -4.50 17.24
C ALA A 11 -47.54 -3.82 16.35
N GLY A 12 -47.63 -4.01 15.04
CA GLY A 12 -46.97 -4.94 14.12
C GLY A 12 -47.61 -4.81 12.72
N LEU A 13 -46.88 -5.32 11.73
CA LEU A 13 -47.08 -5.32 10.29
C LEU A 13 -47.94 -6.53 9.82
N ALA A 14 -48.77 -6.39 8.76
CA ALA A 14 -49.22 -7.46 7.82
C ALA A 14 -50.21 -6.88 6.78
N LEU A 15 -49.96 -6.82 5.46
CA LEU A 15 -49.79 -7.82 4.37
C LEU A 15 -51.10 -8.32 3.68
N LEU A 16 -51.12 -8.15 2.34
CA LEU A 16 -51.70 -9.01 1.26
C LEU A 16 -53.24 -8.98 1.02
N LEU A 17 -53.86 -9.10 -0.18
CA LEU A 17 -53.49 -9.38 -1.59
C LEU A 17 -54.71 -9.07 -2.54
N VAL A 18 -54.41 -8.63 -3.77
CA VAL A 18 -55.05 -8.89 -5.10
C VAL A 18 -56.52 -8.49 -5.37
N SER A 19 -56.75 -7.61 -6.37
CA SER A 19 -57.41 -7.95 -7.66
C SER A 19 -57.50 -6.76 -8.63
N VAL A 20 -57.03 -7.00 -9.85
CA VAL A 20 -57.08 -6.11 -11.03
C VAL A 20 -58.47 -6.20 -11.69
N LEU A 21 -59.10 -5.06 -12.01
CA LEU A 21 -59.85 -4.79 -13.27
C LEU A 21 -60.66 -3.49 -13.18
N SER A 22 -60.59 -2.70 -14.25
CA SER A 22 -61.49 -1.60 -14.67
C SER A 22 -61.46 -0.26 -13.90
N GLY A 23 -60.71 0.71 -14.45
CA GLY A 23 -61.22 1.99 -14.95
C GLY A 23 -61.87 3.01 -14.00
N VAL A 24 -61.25 4.20 -13.98
CA VAL A 24 -61.76 5.56 -13.65
C VAL A 24 -61.41 6.06 -12.23
N PRO A 25 -60.82 7.29 -12.08
CA PRO A 25 -60.06 7.70 -10.91
C PRO A 25 -60.93 8.22 -9.76
N VAL A 26 -60.51 7.90 -8.53
CA VAL A 26 -61.05 8.48 -7.29
C VAL A 26 -60.34 9.77 -6.92
N HIS A 27 -61.12 10.67 -6.34
CA HIS A 27 -60.82 12.05 -6.04
C HIS A 27 -59.70 12.26 -5.02
N SER A 28 -58.80 13.18 -5.37
CA SER A 28 -58.33 14.33 -4.60
C SER A 28 -58.34 14.23 -3.06
N ALA A 29 -57.12 14.09 -2.53
CA ALA A 29 -56.78 14.31 -1.13
C ALA A 29 -56.91 15.80 -0.77
N TYR A 30 -57.57 16.09 0.35
CA TYR A 30 -57.36 17.36 1.07
C TYR A 30 -56.07 17.21 1.89
N ALA A 31 -54.96 17.73 1.36
CA ALA A 31 -53.82 18.15 2.18
C ALA A 31 -54.00 19.63 2.49
N GLN A 32 -53.93 20.00 3.78
CA GLN A 32 -53.91 21.39 4.19
C GLN A 32 -52.60 22.00 3.68
N ALA A 33 -52.69 22.98 2.79
CA ALA A 33 -51.56 23.81 2.41
C ALA A 33 -51.12 24.59 3.66
N ASN A 34 -49.90 24.38 4.12
CA ASN A 34 -49.20 25.37 4.94
C ASN A 34 -48.79 26.48 3.97
N PRO A 35 -49.31 27.70 4.11
CA PRO A 35 -48.87 28.83 3.31
C PRO A 35 -47.39 29.12 3.60
N ASP A 36 -46.67 29.40 2.53
CA ASP A 36 -45.28 29.85 2.47
C ASP A 36 -45.31 30.95 1.39
N ALA A 37 -45.24 32.20 1.84
CA ALA A 37 -45.69 33.36 1.08
C ALA A 37 -44.58 34.02 0.23
N ASP A 38 -43.32 33.81 0.57
CA ASP A 38 -42.12 34.16 -0.20
C ASP A 38 -41.47 32.94 -0.87
N GLY A 39 -41.72 31.72 -0.39
CA GLY A 39 -41.36 30.48 -1.08
C GLY A 39 -39.96 29.97 -0.73
N ASP A 40 -39.42 30.34 0.42
CA ASP A 40 -38.09 29.94 0.87
C ASP A 40 -38.05 28.56 1.55
N GLY A 41 -39.20 27.89 1.65
CA GLY A 41 -39.34 26.55 2.23
C GLY A 41 -39.71 26.54 3.71
N ILE A 42 -39.80 27.69 4.37
CA ILE A 42 -40.23 27.83 5.76
C ILE A 42 -41.71 28.28 5.79
N PRO A 43 -42.63 27.51 6.42
CA PRO A 43 -44.04 27.92 6.47
C PRO A 43 -44.26 29.23 7.24
N ASP A 44 -45.17 30.11 6.78
CA ASP A 44 -45.55 31.42 7.37
C ASP A 44 -45.76 31.44 8.91
N ARG A 45 -46.00 30.27 9.52
CA ARG A 45 -46.25 30.10 10.97
C ARG A 45 -44.97 29.86 11.78
N LEU A 46 -43.87 29.53 11.13
CA LEU A 46 -42.54 29.30 11.67
C LEU A 46 -41.55 30.35 11.18
N ASP A 47 -41.91 31.06 10.11
CA ASP A 47 -41.18 32.16 9.50
C ASP A 47 -41.45 33.50 10.24
N GLU A 48 -40.38 34.16 10.68
CA GLU A 48 -40.38 35.47 11.34
C GLU A 48 -40.50 36.63 10.33
N CYS A 49 -40.15 36.41 9.07
CA CYS A 49 -40.31 37.32 7.95
C CYS A 49 -41.15 36.74 6.78
N PRO A 50 -42.47 36.48 6.94
CA PRO A 50 -43.35 35.76 5.98
C PRO A 50 -43.61 36.37 4.59
N ARG A 51 -42.75 37.26 4.10
CA ARG A 51 -42.82 37.92 2.79
C ARG A 51 -41.42 38.23 2.24
N ALA A 52 -40.35 37.80 2.89
CA ALA A 52 -38.98 38.07 2.49
C ALA A 52 -38.21 36.74 2.53
N GLU A 53 -37.77 36.29 1.36
CA GLU A 53 -37.08 35.00 1.20
C GLU A 53 -35.78 34.94 2.01
N GLU A 54 -35.58 33.86 2.76
CA GLU A 54 -34.31 33.51 3.41
C GLU A 54 -33.15 33.40 2.39
N THR A 55 -31.95 33.80 2.83
CA THR A 55 -30.72 33.82 2.02
C THR A 55 -29.79 32.60 2.20
N TYR A 56 -30.12 31.65 3.07
CA TYR A 56 -29.39 30.40 3.33
C TYR A 56 -27.86 30.55 3.30
N ASN A 57 -27.32 31.29 4.28
CA ASN A 57 -25.90 31.66 4.33
C ASN A 57 -25.15 31.10 5.55
N LYS A 58 -25.74 30.11 6.26
CA LYS A 58 -25.22 29.47 7.49
C LYS A 58 -25.27 30.35 8.74
N PHE A 59 -25.80 31.56 8.64
CA PHE A 59 -26.20 32.38 9.77
C PHE A 59 -27.72 32.29 9.87
N GLU A 60 -28.27 32.18 11.08
CA GLU A 60 -29.71 32.22 11.44
C GLU A 60 -30.77 31.57 10.49
N ASP A 61 -30.39 30.63 9.60
CA ASP A 61 -31.19 30.00 8.51
C ASP A 61 -32.52 29.31 8.93
N ALA A 62 -32.87 29.31 10.21
CA ALA A 62 -34.07 28.69 10.75
C ALA A 62 -35.20 29.70 11.07
N ASP A 63 -34.94 31.01 11.01
CA ASP A 63 -35.92 32.03 11.36
C ASP A 63 -36.74 32.57 10.17
N GLY A 64 -36.27 32.36 8.92
CA GLY A 64 -36.98 32.75 7.70
C GLY A 64 -36.81 34.22 7.32
N CYS A 65 -35.77 34.89 7.84
CA CYS A 65 -35.49 36.29 7.56
C CYS A 65 -34.18 36.48 6.77
N PRO A 66 -34.18 37.20 5.63
CA PRO A 66 -32.97 37.41 4.85
C PRO A 66 -31.87 38.08 5.67
N ASP A 67 -30.80 37.32 5.87
CA ASP A 67 -29.59 37.76 6.53
C ASP A 67 -28.80 38.72 5.65
N THR A 68 -29.05 40.01 5.87
CA THR A 68 -28.20 41.04 5.28
C THR A 68 -26.89 41.07 6.05
N VAL A 69 -25.84 40.45 5.50
CA VAL A 69 -24.44 40.79 5.81
C VAL A 69 -24.16 42.22 5.36
N SER A 70 -24.65 43.18 6.14
CA SER A 70 -24.30 44.58 6.02
C SER A 70 -22.87 44.72 6.55
N ARG A 71 -21.94 44.87 5.60
CA ARG A 71 -20.59 45.37 5.86
C ARG A 71 -20.65 46.66 6.67
N GLU A 72 -19.70 46.76 7.60
CA GLU A 72 -19.36 47.83 8.54
C GLU A 72 -19.96 47.76 9.96
N SER A 73 -19.12 47.22 10.85
CA SER A 73 -18.75 47.84 12.13
C SER A 73 -19.83 47.91 13.21
N ASP A 74 -20.03 46.79 13.92
CA ASP A 74 -20.57 46.79 15.29
C ASP A 74 -19.92 45.72 16.20
N THR A 75 -18.80 45.14 15.79
CA THR A 75 -17.91 44.44 16.74
C THR A 75 -17.05 45.48 17.45
N PRO A 76 -17.02 45.52 18.79
CA PRO A 76 -16.09 46.35 19.54
C PRO A 76 -14.66 46.07 19.06
N ASP A 77 -13.92 47.14 18.76
CA ASP A 77 -12.50 47.14 18.40
C ASP A 77 -11.90 48.27 19.25
N THR A 78 -11.33 47.89 20.38
CA THR A 78 -11.03 48.79 21.51
C THR A 78 -9.76 49.60 21.27
N ASP A 79 -8.82 49.13 20.46
CA ASP A 79 -7.58 49.83 20.09
C ASP A 79 -7.52 50.31 18.64
N GLY A 80 -8.44 49.87 17.78
CA GLY A 80 -8.71 50.44 16.47
C GLY A 80 -7.77 49.97 15.37
N ASP A 81 -7.23 48.76 15.48
CA ASP A 81 -6.35 48.16 14.48
C ASP A 81 -7.10 47.46 13.33
N GLY A 82 -8.43 47.28 13.45
CA GLY A 82 -9.28 46.64 12.45
C GLY A 82 -9.59 45.17 12.73
N ILE A 83 -9.07 44.62 13.82
CA ILE A 83 -9.42 43.31 14.39
C ILE A 83 -10.45 43.56 15.51
N SER A 84 -11.41 42.65 15.69
CA SER A 84 -12.49 42.81 16.66
C SER A 84 -12.07 42.25 18.02
N ASP A 85 -12.43 42.91 19.14
CA ASP A 85 -12.16 42.49 20.53
C ASP A 85 -12.46 41.00 20.84
N TYR A 86 -13.38 40.38 20.08
CA TYR A 86 -13.74 38.96 20.23
C TYR A 86 -12.76 37.97 19.58
N VAL A 87 -11.97 38.42 18.61
CA VAL A 87 -10.95 37.65 17.87
C VAL A 87 -9.55 38.23 18.05
N ASP A 88 -9.45 39.41 18.66
CA ASP A 88 -8.23 40.08 19.06
C ASP A 88 -7.71 39.50 20.40
N SER A 89 -6.49 38.99 20.38
CA SER A 89 -5.80 38.42 21.54
C SER A 89 -5.26 39.49 22.49
N CYS A 90 -5.09 40.72 21.99
CA CYS A 90 -4.71 41.89 22.75
C CYS A 90 -5.68 43.09 22.56
N PRO A 91 -6.96 43.02 23.03
CA PRO A 91 -8.04 44.03 22.81
C PRO A 91 -7.84 45.46 23.36
N SER A 92 -6.61 45.89 23.58
CA SER A 92 -6.25 47.20 24.10
C SER A 92 -4.88 47.67 23.60
N GLN A 93 -4.23 46.87 22.76
CA GLN A 93 -2.95 47.16 22.15
C GLN A 93 -3.06 46.88 20.65
N PRO A 94 -2.96 47.92 19.80
CA PRO A 94 -3.19 47.75 18.38
C PRO A 94 -2.09 46.90 17.75
N GLU A 95 -2.50 46.01 16.86
CA GLU A 95 -1.68 45.20 15.97
C GLU A 95 -0.64 46.03 15.22
N THR A 96 0.54 45.44 15.02
CA THR A 96 1.62 45.96 14.19
C THR A 96 1.67 45.19 12.86
N PHE A 97 0.86 45.59 11.87
CA PHE A 97 0.88 45.01 10.51
C PHE A 97 2.27 45.03 9.85
N ASN A 98 3.03 43.95 10.03
CA ASN A 98 4.42 43.82 9.62
C ASN A 98 4.71 42.51 8.87
N GLY A 99 3.69 41.65 8.71
CA GLY A 99 3.76 40.37 8.01
C GLY A 99 4.06 39.17 8.93
N LEU A 100 4.06 39.38 10.24
CA LEU A 100 4.15 38.35 11.28
C LEU A 100 2.84 38.41 12.05
N ASP A 101 2.16 37.28 12.19
CA ASP A 101 0.92 37.10 12.96
C ASP A 101 -0.13 38.24 12.92
N ASP A 102 -0.19 38.98 11.81
CA ASP A 102 -1.05 40.16 11.53
C ASP A 102 -2.58 39.91 11.71
N GLN A 103 -3.00 38.70 12.12
CA GLN A 103 -4.37 38.29 12.36
C GLN A 103 -4.69 38.06 13.85
N ASP A 104 -3.70 38.06 14.75
CA ASP A 104 -3.89 37.71 16.16
C ASP A 104 -4.29 38.90 17.05
N GLY A 105 -4.08 40.14 16.58
CA GLY A 105 -4.45 41.38 17.26
C GLY A 105 -3.44 41.89 18.28
N CYS A 106 -2.25 41.29 18.36
CA CYS A 106 -1.20 41.64 19.31
C CYS A 106 0.01 42.32 18.65
N PRO A 107 0.55 43.41 19.21
CA PRO A 107 1.73 44.05 18.63
C PRO A 107 2.99 43.18 18.75
N ASP A 108 3.56 42.79 17.61
CA ASP A 108 4.88 42.15 17.56
C ASP A 108 6.02 43.12 17.92
N ASP A 109 6.69 42.88 19.05
CA ASP A 109 7.86 43.69 19.43
C ASP A 109 9.14 43.15 18.79
N THR A 110 9.41 43.57 17.56
CA THR A 110 10.68 43.31 16.83
C THR A 110 11.92 43.99 17.43
N LYS A 111 11.98 44.26 18.74
CA LYS A 111 13.13 44.91 19.38
C LYS A 111 14.18 43.97 19.96
N SER A 112 13.86 42.69 20.15
CA SER A 112 14.83 41.66 20.56
C SER A 112 15.41 40.90 19.36
N GLY A 113 14.65 40.73 18.27
CA GLY A 113 15.02 39.80 17.20
C GLY A 113 15.14 38.39 17.74
N ASP A 114 14.18 38.03 18.58
CA ASP A 114 14.02 36.84 19.44
C ASP A 114 12.54 36.95 19.84
N ALA A 115 11.67 36.38 19.01
CA ALA A 115 10.22 36.64 18.99
C ALA A 115 9.46 35.81 20.03
N ASP A 116 10.02 34.68 20.48
CA ASP A 116 9.47 33.86 21.55
C ASP A 116 10.11 34.13 22.94
N GLY A 117 11.23 34.85 22.96
CA GLY A 117 11.86 35.36 24.17
C GLY A 117 12.68 34.32 24.94
N ASP A 118 13.12 33.25 24.29
CA ASP A 118 13.93 32.19 24.89
C ASP A 118 15.43 32.58 25.04
N GLY A 119 15.88 33.60 24.30
CA GLY A 119 17.26 34.08 24.30
C GLY A 119 18.11 33.66 23.10
N VAL A 120 17.55 32.90 22.14
CA VAL A 120 18.10 32.60 20.83
C VAL A 120 17.58 33.65 19.83
N PRO A 121 18.44 34.31 19.02
CA PRO A 121 17.96 35.29 18.06
C PRO A 121 17.20 34.64 16.90
N ASP A 122 16.12 35.25 16.39
CA ASP A 122 15.28 34.80 15.26
C ASP A 122 16.08 34.37 14.00
N SER A 123 17.31 34.88 13.83
CA SER A 123 18.18 34.54 12.71
C SER A 123 18.93 33.21 12.87
N GLU A 124 19.04 32.73 14.10
CA GLU A 124 19.70 31.48 14.51
C GLU A 124 18.67 30.46 15.06
N ASP A 125 17.48 30.93 15.39
CA ASP A 125 16.33 30.17 15.89
C ASP A 125 15.49 29.55 14.74
N ARG A 126 15.38 28.22 14.76
CA ARG A 126 14.59 27.42 13.80
C ARG A 126 13.10 27.43 14.14
N CYS A 127 12.74 27.62 15.40
CA CYS A 127 11.39 27.68 15.93
C CYS A 127 11.04 29.06 16.46
N ARG A 128 11.30 30.11 15.66
CA ARG A 128 11.08 31.55 15.92
C ARG A 128 9.91 32.00 16.82
N THR A 129 8.85 31.22 16.95
CA THR A 129 7.65 31.58 17.72
C THR A 129 7.39 30.66 18.92
N THR A 130 8.26 29.67 19.16
CA THR A 130 8.07 28.63 20.17
C THR A 130 9.33 28.51 21.04
N PRO A 131 9.27 28.95 22.32
CA PRO A 131 10.45 29.07 23.15
C PRO A 131 11.22 27.76 23.33
N GLU A 132 12.53 27.80 23.15
CA GLU A 132 13.48 26.74 23.51
C GLU A 132 13.28 26.26 24.96
N THR A 133 13.44 24.95 25.12
CA THR A 133 13.51 24.28 26.41
C THR A 133 14.95 23.90 26.74
N PHE A 134 15.70 24.81 27.35
CA PHE A 134 17.08 24.57 27.80
C PHE A 134 17.22 23.33 28.71
N ASN A 135 17.56 22.19 28.11
CA ASN A 135 17.62 20.88 28.75
C ASN A 135 18.96 20.16 28.53
N GLY A 136 19.87 20.74 27.73
CA GLY A 136 21.22 20.23 27.45
C GLY A 136 21.33 19.35 26.20
N PHE A 137 20.22 19.09 25.52
CA PHE A 137 20.13 18.58 24.16
C PHE A 137 19.77 19.75 23.25
N GLU A 138 20.36 19.82 22.05
CA GLU A 138 20.17 20.82 20.97
C GLU A 138 19.83 22.30 21.28
N ASP A 139 20.09 22.79 22.51
CA ASP A 139 19.80 24.13 23.08
C ASP A 139 20.28 25.36 22.26
N ASP A 140 21.01 25.16 21.16
CA ASP A 140 21.53 26.23 20.30
C ASP A 140 20.65 26.49 19.06
N ASP A 141 19.63 25.65 18.78
CA ASP A 141 18.81 25.74 17.55
C ASP A 141 17.46 26.46 17.72
N GLY A 142 17.07 26.77 18.95
CA GLY A 142 15.88 27.58 19.28
C GLY A 142 14.57 26.80 19.28
N CYS A 143 14.61 25.48 19.12
CA CYS A 143 13.42 24.63 19.08
C CYS A 143 13.23 23.84 20.37
N PRO A 144 12.02 23.79 20.96
CA PRO A 144 11.77 23.02 22.18
C PRO A 144 12.01 21.52 21.94
N ASP A 145 13.09 21.02 22.50
CA ASP A 145 13.39 19.59 22.50
C ASP A 145 12.45 18.86 23.45
N ILE A 146 11.48 18.14 22.88
CA ILE A 146 10.59 17.27 23.65
C ILE A 146 11.35 16.01 24.04
N LEU A 147 12.03 16.04 25.19
CA LEU A 147 12.48 14.82 25.86
C LEU A 147 11.28 14.11 26.47
N VAL A 148 10.53 13.37 25.65
CA VAL A 148 9.40 12.51 26.07
C VAL A 148 9.86 11.53 27.16
N ALA A 149 11.13 11.14 27.18
CA ALA A 149 11.73 10.22 28.14
C ALA A 149 11.62 10.65 29.62
N GLN A 150 11.53 11.96 29.94
CA GLN A 150 11.46 12.41 31.34
C GLN A 150 10.03 12.58 31.88
N LEU A 151 9.00 12.48 31.02
CA LEU A 151 7.60 12.64 31.41
C LEU A 151 6.85 11.32 31.55
N LEU A 152 7.44 10.23 31.08
CA LEU A 152 6.91 8.90 31.26
C LEU A 152 7.38 8.32 32.61
N PRO A 153 6.54 7.56 33.32
CA PRO A 153 6.98 6.79 34.47
C PRO A 153 8.15 5.88 34.07
N ASP A 154 9.22 5.94 34.84
CA ASP A 154 10.38 5.05 34.81
C ASP A 154 10.56 4.63 36.28
N ALA A 155 10.14 3.42 36.60
CA ALA A 155 9.98 2.96 37.97
C ALA A 155 11.26 2.41 38.60
N ASP A 156 12.32 2.16 37.83
CA ASP A 156 13.63 1.74 38.30
C ASP A 156 14.81 2.68 37.96
N ASP A 157 14.52 3.81 37.30
CA ASP A 157 15.40 4.92 36.99
C ASP A 157 16.60 4.53 36.09
N ASP A 158 16.42 3.59 35.15
CA ASP A 158 17.47 3.14 34.24
C ASP A 158 17.59 3.95 32.94
N GLY A 159 16.59 4.81 32.66
CA GLY A 159 16.53 5.67 31.48
C GLY A 159 15.63 5.16 30.36
N ILE A 160 14.98 4.01 30.54
CA ILE A 160 13.95 3.47 29.66
C ILE A 160 12.60 3.62 30.38
N ALA A 161 11.60 4.16 29.68
CA ALA A 161 10.28 4.39 30.29
C ALA A 161 9.54 3.05 30.52
N ASP A 162 8.71 2.94 31.56
CA ASP A 162 7.92 1.74 31.91
C ASP A 162 7.13 1.13 30.74
N ILE A 163 6.82 1.92 29.71
CA ILE A 163 6.07 1.49 28.51
C ILE A 163 6.96 0.82 27.46
N ALA A 164 8.24 1.16 27.44
CA ALA A 164 9.27 0.65 26.54
C ALA A 164 10.20 -0.34 27.27
N ASP A 165 10.15 -0.36 28.60
CA ASP A 165 10.92 -1.22 29.48
C ASP A 165 10.16 -2.53 29.76
N ARG A 166 10.70 -3.64 29.27
CA ARG A 166 10.17 -4.99 29.45
C ARG A 166 10.31 -5.48 30.90
N CYS A 167 11.19 -4.86 31.67
CA CYS A 167 11.46 -5.13 33.07
C CYS A 167 11.36 -3.87 33.93
N ALA A 168 10.27 -3.09 33.79
CA ALA A 168 9.92 -1.84 34.50
C ALA A 168 10.06 -1.75 36.05
N LEU A 169 10.66 -2.71 36.75
CA LEU A 169 11.01 -2.64 38.17
C LEU A 169 12.45 -3.12 38.46
N GLU A 170 13.19 -3.58 37.44
CA GLU A 170 14.55 -4.05 37.54
C GLU A 170 15.43 -3.29 36.53
N PRO A 171 16.37 -2.45 36.98
CA PRO A 171 17.08 -1.54 36.09
C PRO A 171 18.04 -2.28 35.15
N GLU A 172 18.07 -1.84 33.91
CA GLU A 172 18.95 -2.31 32.85
C GLU A 172 20.44 -2.32 33.25
N THR A 173 21.15 -3.32 32.74
CA THR A 173 22.60 -3.45 32.85
C THR A 173 23.27 -3.13 31.52
N LEU A 174 23.46 -1.83 31.22
CA LEU A 174 24.19 -1.34 30.03
C LEU A 174 25.54 -2.05 29.82
N ASN A 175 25.56 -3.04 28.95
CA ASN A 175 26.71 -3.91 28.69
C ASN A 175 26.94 -4.22 27.20
N GLY A 176 26.12 -3.69 26.30
CA GLY A 176 26.23 -3.83 24.85
C GLY A 176 25.46 -5.02 24.26
N PHE A 177 24.77 -5.79 25.11
CA PHE A 177 23.82 -6.82 24.73
C PHE A 177 22.45 -6.32 25.13
N GLU A 178 21.45 -6.45 24.25
CA GLU A 178 20.02 -6.12 24.46
C GLU A 178 19.67 -4.82 25.25
N ASP A 179 20.60 -3.87 25.36
CA ASP A 179 20.52 -2.60 26.13
C ASP A 179 19.30 -1.69 25.85
N ALA A 180 18.45 -2.03 24.88
CA ALA A 180 17.24 -1.30 24.53
C ALA A 180 15.94 -1.92 25.09
N ASP A 181 15.98 -3.13 25.66
CA ASP A 181 14.78 -3.83 26.13
C ASP A 181 14.42 -3.55 27.60
N GLY A 182 15.31 -2.91 28.36
CA GLY A 182 15.11 -2.53 29.76
C GLY A 182 15.27 -3.66 30.77
N CYS A 183 15.64 -4.87 30.33
CA CYS A 183 15.83 -6.01 31.21
C CYS A 183 17.29 -6.30 31.57
N PRO A 184 17.65 -6.35 32.87
CA PRO A 184 19.04 -6.57 33.28
C PRO A 184 19.63 -7.85 32.72
N ASP A 185 20.49 -7.65 31.73
CA ASP A 185 21.24 -8.71 31.11
C ASP A 185 22.28 -9.24 32.07
N THR A 186 21.96 -10.37 32.70
CA THR A 186 22.86 -10.98 33.66
C THR A 186 24.12 -11.46 32.94
N PRO A 187 25.33 -10.94 33.26
CA PRO A 187 26.53 -11.47 32.64
C PRO A 187 26.89 -12.73 33.41
N ARG A 188 26.67 -13.90 32.79
CA ARG A 188 27.41 -15.09 33.19
C ARG A 188 27.57 -16.13 32.08
N PHE A 189 27.90 -15.64 30.91
CA PHE A 189 28.64 -16.45 29.97
C PHE A 189 30.13 -16.41 30.36
N THR A 190 30.87 -17.49 30.12
CA THR A 190 32.27 -17.62 30.51
C THR A 190 33.09 -17.21 29.31
N ASP A 191 33.74 -16.06 29.34
CA ASP A 191 34.59 -15.59 28.24
C ASP A 191 36.02 -15.41 28.80
N ASN A 192 36.87 -16.39 28.50
CA ASN A 192 38.14 -16.60 29.17
C ASN A 192 39.27 -15.75 28.55
N ASP A 193 39.20 -15.38 27.28
CA ASP A 193 40.17 -14.49 26.62
C ASP A 193 39.66 -13.05 26.37
N ARG A 194 38.38 -12.81 26.62
CA ARG A 194 37.70 -11.51 26.66
C ARG A 194 37.61 -10.85 25.30
N ASP A 195 37.17 -11.62 24.33
CA ASP A 195 36.97 -11.15 22.97
C ASP A 195 35.52 -10.81 22.63
N GLY A 196 34.57 -11.22 23.47
CA GLY A 196 33.14 -10.95 23.33
C GLY A 196 32.30 -12.18 22.96
N VAL A 197 32.93 -13.34 22.71
CA VAL A 197 32.24 -14.61 22.41
C VAL A 197 32.23 -15.49 23.68
N ASP A 198 31.16 -16.26 23.92
CA ASP A 198 31.10 -17.19 25.07
C ASP A 198 31.98 -18.42 24.80
N ASP A 199 32.75 -18.90 25.78
CA ASP A 199 33.62 -20.08 25.70
C ASP A 199 32.88 -21.34 25.18
N THR A 200 31.53 -21.40 25.26
CA THR A 200 30.75 -22.53 24.70
C THR A 200 30.49 -22.43 23.20
N ASP A 201 30.46 -21.20 22.67
CA ASP A 201 30.21 -20.87 21.27
C ASP A 201 31.51 -20.45 20.55
N ASP A 202 32.55 -20.10 21.31
CA ASP A 202 33.91 -19.78 20.87
C ASP A 202 34.70 -21.05 20.51
N LEU A 203 35.16 -21.13 19.26
CA LEU A 203 36.01 -22.21 18.75
C LEU A 203 37.45 -22.15 19.28
N CYS A 204 37.89 -20.99 19.76
CA CYS A 204 39.19 -20.70 20.34
C CYS A 204 39.13 -20.03 21.75
N PRO A 205 38.58 -20.68 22.80
CA PRO A 205 38.33 -20.12 24.16
C PRO A 205 39.53 -19.60 25.00
N ASP A 206 40.73 -19.56 24.42
CA ASP A 206 41.96 -19.10 25.05
C ASP A 206 42.71 -18.08 24.17
N ALA A 207 42.19 -17.76 22.99
CA ALA A 207 42.83 -16.90 22.00
C ALA A 207 41.84 -15.90 21.44
N LYS A 208 41.96 -14.66 21.90
CA LYS A 208 41.09 -13.54 21.53
C LYS A 208 40.90 -13.35 20.03
N GLU A 209 39.64 -13.28 19.62
CA GLU A 209 39.17 -12.88 18.29
C GLU A 209 39.81 -11.56 17.80
N THR A 210 40.06 -11.54 16.49
CA THR A 210 40.48 -10.38 15.72
C THR A 210 39.32 -9.87 14.87
N TRP A 211 38.43 -9.06 15.46
CA TRP A 211 37.34 -8.36 14.77
C TRP A 211 37.78 -7.63 13.49
N ASN A 212 37.63 -8.29 12.35
CA ASN A 212 38.09 -7.84 11.05
C ASN A 212 37.07 -8.04 9.92
N ARG A 213 35.82 -8.40 10.27
CA ARG A 213 34.68 -8.72 9.37
C ARG A 213 34.81 -10.05 8.64
N PHE A 214 35.77 -10.88 9.00
CA PHE A 214 35.88 -12.23 8.50
C PHE A 214 35.61 -13.15 9.67
N GLN A 215 34.59 -14.00 9.60
CA GLN A 215 34.31 -15.02 10.64
C GLN A 215 34.26 -14.51 12.09
N ASP A 216 34.00 -13.21 12.31
CA ASP A 216 33.99 -12.53 13.62
C ASP A 216 33.05 -13.16 14.68
N GLY A 217 32.17 -14.10 14.30
CA GLY A 217 31.28 -14.84 15.20
C GLY A 217 31.82 -16.19 15.68
N ASP A 218 33.01 -16.62 15.26
CA ASP A 218 33.56 -17.94 15.54
C ASP A 218 34.52 -17.97 16.77
N GLY A 219 34.95 -16.79 17.24
CA GLY A 219 35.82 -16.61 18.41
C GLY A 219 37.30 -16.96 18.17
N CYS A 220 37.70 -17.28 16.93
CA CYS A 220 39.07 -17.60 16.56
C CYS A 220 39.82 -16.48 15.82
N PRO A 221 41.01 -16.04 16.31
CA PRO A 221 41.77 -14.98 15.65
C PRO A 221 42.18 -15.35 14.23
N ASP A 222 41.68 -14.56 13.28
CA ASP A 222 42.06 -14.73 11.88
C ASP A 222 43.48 -14.25 11.62
N GLU A 223 44.27 -15.13 11.00
CA GLU A 223 45.57 -14.74 10.47
C GLU A 223 45.38 -13.99 9.14
N VAL A 224 45.48 -12.67 9.22
CA VAL A 224 45.66 -11.77 8.07
C VAL A 224 46.81 -12.27 7.19
N PHE A 225 46.50 -12.83 6.01
CA PHE A 225 47.22 -12.75 4.72
C PHE A 225 46.57 -13.69 3.70
N ALA A 226 45.28 -13.53 3.42
CA ALA A 226 44.74 -14.02 2.16
C ALA A 226 44.80 -12.89 1.14
N ALA A 227 45.15 -13.25 -0.10
CA ALA A 227 45.07 -12.29 -1.19
C ALA A 227 43.60 -11.90 -1.33
N ASP A 228 43.37 -10.62 -1.56
CA ASP A 228 42.08 -10.01 -1.84
C ASP A 228 42.33 -9.23 -3.14
N SER A 229 42.01 -9.90 -4.24
CA SER A 229 42.47 -9.56 -5.58
C SER A 229 41.70 -8.40 -6.20
N ASP A 230 40.48 -8.13 -5.74
CA ASP A 230 39.60 -7.02 -6.15
C ASP A 230 39.32 -5.99 -5.05
N SER A 231 39.78 -6.26 -3.82
CA SER A 231 39.81 -5.33 -2.70
C SER A 231 38.43 -4.94 -2.17
N ASP A 232 37.48 -5.87 -2.20
CA ASP A 232 36.15 -5.68 -1.63
C ASP A 232 36.07 -5.99 -0.12
N GLY A 233 37.10 -6.62 0.45
CA GLY A 233 37.15 -6.99 1.86
C GLY A 233 36.88 -8.47 2.14
N ILE A 234 36.52 -9.26 1.12
CA ILE A 234 36.43 -10.71 1.15
C ILE A 234 37.72 -11.25 0.51
N HIS A 235 38.23 -12.37 1.02
CA HIS A 235 39.52 -12.89 0.60
C HIS A 235 39.35 -13.95 -0.49
N ASP A 236 40.26 -14.02 -1.48
CA ASP A 236 40.23 -14.94 -2.66
C ASP A 236 39.92 -16.42 -2.34
N GLY A 237 40.11 -16.87 -1.10
CA GLY A 237 39.83 -18.25 -0.66
C GLY A 237 38.43 -18.48 -0.09
N ALA A 238 37.74 -17.41 0.31
CA ALA A 238 36.35 -17.37 0.76
C ALA A 238 35.43 -16.67 -0.24
N ASP A 239 36.02 -15.89 -1.15
CA ASP A 239 35.38 -15.18 -2.24
C ASP A 239 35.05 -16.14 -3.42
N ASN A 240 33.77 -16.22 -3.78
CA ASN A 240 33.28 -16.99 -4.92
C ASN A 240 33.62 -16.34 -6.27
N CYS A 241 33.86 -15.02 -6.28
CA CYS A 241 34.26 -14.21 -7.42
C CYS A 241 35.58 -13.43 -7.19
N PRO A 242 36.76 -14.09 -7.05
CA PRO A 242 38.06 -13.51 -6.63
C PRO A 242 38.70 -12.40 -7.49
N THR A 243 37.97 -11.81 -8.43
CA THR A 243 38.45 -10.72 -9.28
C THR A 243 37.37 -9.67 -9.54
N GLN A 244 36.18 -9.85 -9.00
CA GLN A 244 35.07 -8.92 -9.11
C GLN A 244 34.66 -8.49 -7.71
N PRO A 245 34.81 -7.20 -7.38
CA PRO A 245 34.54 -6.74 -6.04
C PRO A 245 33.05 -6.83 -5.72
N GLU A 246 32.74 -7.38 -4.56
CA GLU A 246 31.43 -7.38 -3.91
C GLU A 246 30.82 -5.98 -3.86
N ARG A 247 29.50 -5.95 -4.01
CA ARG A 247 28.65 -4.79 -3.81
C ARG A 247 27.77 -5.03 -2.58
N TYR A 248 28.26 -4.58 -1.43
CA TYR A 248 27.48 -4.49 -0.18
C TYR A 248 26.14 -3.79 -0.38
N ASN A 249 25.06 -4.58 -0.46
CA ASN A 249 23.70 -4.13 -0.71
C ASN A 249 22.65 -4.86 0.16
N ASN A 250 23.10 -5.54 1.23
CA ASN A 250 22.32 -6.35 2.17
C ASN A 250 21.69 -7.62 1.58
N TYR A 251 22.11 -8.03 0.39
CA TYR A 251 21.73 -9.30 -0.22
C TYR A 251 23.02 -10.02 -0.57
N GLN A 252 23.22 -11.23 0.00
CA GLN A 252 24.36 -12.12 -0.24
C GLN A 252 25.79 -11.53 -0.12
N ASP A 253 25.92 -10.35 0.50
CA ASP A 253 27.16 -9.62 0.86
C ASP A 253 28.33 -10.41 1.51
N ASP A 254 28.14 -11.68 1.88
CA ASP A 254 29.17 -12.54 2.49
C ASP A 254 29.88 -13.46 1.48
N ASP A 255 29.42 -13.54 0.23
CA ASP A 255 29.86 -14.56 -0.73
C ASP A 255 30.96 -14.10 -1.71
N GLY A 256 31.20 -12.79 -1.81
CA GLY A 256 32.27 -12.17 -2.61
C GLY A 256 31.89 -11.91 -4.06
N CYS A 257 30.67 -12.23 -4.48
CA CYS A 257 30.19 -11.99 -5.82
C CYS A 257 29.27 -10.78 -5.90
N PRO A 258 29.52 -9.80 -6.79
CA PRO A 258 28.67 -8.63 -6.93
C PRO A 258 27.22 -9.02 -7.23
N ASP A 259 26.38 -8.85 -6.22
CA ASP A 259 24.98 -9.19 -6.32
C ASP A 259 24.21 -8.21 -7.20
N ILE A 260 23.23 -8.77 -7.91
CA ILE A 260 22.19 -8.02 -8.61
C ILE A 260 20.94 -8.15 -7.74
N PRO A 261 20.56 -7.10 -7.00
CA PRO A 261 19.25 -7.08 -6.33
C PRO A 261 18.12 -7.21 -7.37
N PRO A 262 16.91 -7.63 -6.98
CA PRO A 262 15.78 -7.84 -7.89
C PRO A 262 15.15 -6.55 -8.47
N TYR A 263 15.91 -5.46 -8.57
CA TYR A 263 15.51 -4.25 -9.27
C TYR A 263 16.62 -3.88 -10.25
N HIS A 264 16.48 -4.41 -11.47
CA HIS A 264 17.31 -4.04 -12.60
C HIS A 264 17.16 -2.53 -12.86
N THR A 265 18.23 -1.78 -12.60
CA THR A 265 18.48 -0.46 -13.20
C THR A 265 19.09 -0.59 -14.60
N ASP A 266 19.11 -1.81 -15.14
CA ASP A 266 19.55 -2.04 -16.49
C ASP A 266 18.45 -1.57 -17.44
N LEU A 267 18.84 -0.78 -18.44
CA LEU A 267 17.95 -0.35 -19.51
C LEU A 267 17.45 -1.63 -20.22
N ASP A 268 16.16 -1.73 -20.46
CA ASP A 268 15.54 -2.77 -21.28
C ASP A 268 14.95 -2.05 -22.51
N SER A 269 15.78 -1.97 -23.54
CA SER A 269 15.60 -1.09 -24.69
C SER A 269 14.49 -1.56 -25.63
N ASP A 270 14.09 -2.84 -25.60
CA ASP A 270 12.99 -3.40 -26.39
C ASP A 270 11.83 -3.99 -25.57
N ARG A 271 11.96 -3.98 -24.24
CA ARG A 271 10.90 -4.23 -23.25
C ARG A 271 10.37 -5.65 -23.26
N ASP A 272 11.23 -6.62 -23.51
CA ASP A 272 10.88 -8.04 -23.45
C ASP A 272 11.07 -8.65 -22.04
N GLY A 273 11.58 -7.87 -21.08
CA GLY A 273 11.82 -8.31 -19.70
C GLY A 273 13.22 -8.87 -19.48
N ILE A 274 14.08 -8.89 -20.50
CA ILE A 274 15.50 -9.21 -20.41
C ILE A 274 16.28 -7.89 -20.50
N PRO A 275 17.11 -7.54 -19.51
CA PRO A 275 17.84 -6.27 -19.52
C PRO A 275 18.91 -6.22 -20.62
N ASP A 276 19.21 -5.03 -21.18
CA ASP A 276 20.23 -4.80 -22.23
C ASP A 276 21.61 -5.41 -21.90
N SER A 277 21.89 -5.62 -20.61
CA SER A 277 23.12 -6.22 -20.09
C SER A 277 23.19 -7.74 -20.28
N ALA A 278 22.03 -8.40 -20.33
CA ALA A 278 21.83 -9.84 -20.51
C ALA A 278 21.21 -10.20 -21.87
N ASP A 279 20.69 -9.22 -22.60
CA ASP A 279 20.04 -9.36 -23.90
C ASP A 279 21.07 -9.31 -25.06
N GLU A 280 21.15 -10.38 -25.86
CA GLU A 280 22.01 -10.44 -27.05
C GLU A 280 21.50 -9.59 -28.23
N CYS A 281 20.22 -9.20 -28.20
CA CYS A 281 19.51 -8.50 -29.26
C CYS A 281 19.02 -7.08 -28.97
N VAL A 282 18.99 -6.57 -27.74
CA VAL A 282 18.89 -5.16 -27.24
C VAL A 282 17.81 -4.23 -27.84
N LEU A 283 17.37 -4.42 -29.08
CA LEU A 283 16.46 -3.55 -29.84
C LEU A 283 15.41 -4.38 -30.56
N SER A 284 15.32 -5.67 -30.29
CA SER A 284 14.44 -6.62 -30.95
C SER A 284 13.90 -7.54 -29.87
N PRO A 285 12.65 -7.36 -29.46
CA PRO A 285 12.12 -8.04 -28.28
C PRO A 285 11.98 -9.54 -28.52
N GLU A 286 12.32 -10.34 -27.52
CA GLU A 286 12.11 -11.77 -27.46
C GLU A 286 10.63 -12.14 -27.64
N VAL A 287 10.41 -13.30 -28.27
CA VAL A 287 9.13 -13.96 -28.39
C VAL A 287 9.18 -15.25 -27.57
N TYR A 288 8.76 -15.18 -26.30
CA TYR A 288 8.63 -16.33 -25.39
C TYR A 288 7.86 -17.49 -26.04
N ASN A 289 8.59 -18.45 -26.61
CA ASN A 289 8.05 -19.55 -27.38
C ASN A 289 8.65 -20.92 -26.98
N MET A 290 9.37 -20.96 -25.86
CA MET A 290 10.10 -22.09 -25.28
C MET A 290 11.33 -22.52 -26.08
N VAL A 291 11.83 -21.64 -26.95
CA VAL A 291 13.05 -21.86 -27.72
C VAL A 291 13.95 -20.67 -27.43
N ASP A 292 15.12 -20.95 -26.85
CA ASP A 292 16.15 -19.96 -26.55
C ASP A 292 15.70 -18.66 -25.82
N ASP A 293 14.51 -18.67 -25.17
CA ASP A 293 13.83 -17.59 -24.42
C ASP A 293 14.66 -16.84 -23.34
N THR A 294 15.93 -17.20 -23.14
CA THR A 294 16.83 -16.58 -22.16
C THR A 294 17.89 -15.69 -22.78
N ASP A 295 18.03 -15.66 -24.12
CA ASP A 295 19.09 -14.90 -24.81
C ASP A 295 18.66 -13.50 -25.30
N GLY A 296 17.37 -13.15 -25.16
CA GLY A 296 16.81 -11.84 -25.54
C GLY A 296 16.63 -11.65 -27.05
N CYS A 297 16.88 -12.68 -27.85
CA CYS A 297 16.86 -12.59 -29.30
C CYS A 297 15.66 -13.27 -29.94
N PRO A 298 14.78 -12.53 -30.66
CA PRO A 298 13.64 -13.13 -31.33
C PRO A 298 14.10 -14.21 -32.29
N ASP A 299 13.65 -15.43 -32.00
CA ASP A 299 13.93 -16.59 -32.81
C ASP A 299 13.57 -16.33 -34.26
N SER A 300 14.59 -16.35 -35.11
CA SER A 300 14.45 -16.07 -36.54
C SER A 300 13.51 -17.07 -37.22
N GLU A 301 12.24 -16.67 -37.32
CA GLU A 301 11.20 -17.19 -38.22
C GLU A 301 11.10 -18.72 -38.27
N VAL A 302 10.48 -19.32 -37.25
CA VAL A 302 9.84 -20.64 -37.42
C VAL A 302 8.32 -20.48 -37.43
N PHE A 303 7.85 -20.14 -38.62
CA PHE A 303 6.61 -20.59 -39.25
C PHE A 303 5.75 -21.51 -38.36
N VAL A 304 4.54 -21.04 -38.01
CA VAL A 304 3.45 -21.85 -37.44
C VAL A 304 3.34 -23.17 -38.20
N GLY A 305 3.85 -24.24 -37.61
CA GLY A 305 4.05 -25.48 -38.35
C GLY A 305 4.79 -26.56 -37.60
N SER A 306 4.43 -26.84 -36.33
CA SER A 306 4.86 -28.01 -35.55
C SER A 306 6.38 -28.16 -35.46
N VAL A 307 6.93 -27.83 -34.28
CA VAL A 307 8.26 -28.29 -33.86
C VAL A 307 8.42 -29.77 -34.25
N PRO A 308 9.54 -30.17 -34.90
CA PRO A 308 9.77 -31.56 -35.26
C PRO A 308 9.68 -32.43 -34.00
N ASP A 309 8.78 -33.39 -34.02
CA ASP A 309 8.58 -34.43 -33.01
C ASP A 309 8.63 -35.74 -33.82
N THR A 310 9.84 -36.29 -33.94
CA THR A 310 10.20 -37.34 -34.89
C THR A 310 9.53 -38.68 -34.54
N ASP A 311 9.19 -38.91 -33.27
CA ASP A 311 8.51 -40.12 -32.81
C ASP A 311 7.08 -39.91 -32.29
N GLY A 312 6.64 -38.67 -32.13
CA GLY A 312 5.25 -38.28 -31.97
C GLY A 312 4.74 -38.41 -30.53
N ASP A 313 5.62 -38.31 -29.53
CA ASP A 313 5.26 -38.44 -28.12
C ASP A 313 4.79 -37.14 -27.46
N GLY A 314 4.88 -36.01 -28.17
CA GLY A 314 4.48 -34.69 -27.68
C GLY A 314 5.61 -33.86 -27.06
N ILE A 315 6.84 -34.39 -27.05
CA ILE A 315 8.08 -33.68 -26.71
C ILE A 315 8.80 -33.38 -28.04
N SER A 316 9.38 -32.19 -28.18
CA SER A 316 10.01 -31.80 -29.46
C SER A 316 11.45 -32.33 -29.56
N ASP A 317 11.90 -32.67 -30.77
CA ASP A 317 13.25 -33.20 -31.07
C ASP A 317 14.41 -32.36 -30.49
N HIS A 318 14.15 -31.09 -30.16
CA HIS A 318 15.13 -30.15 -29.60
C HIS A 318 15.31 -30.31 -28.08
N VAL A 319 14.26 -30.72 -27.37
CA VAL A 319 14.27 -30.97 -25.92
C VAL A 319 14.22 -32.47 -25.58
N ASP A 320 13.90 -33.31 -26.57
CA ASP A 320 13.88 -34.76 -26.49
C ASP A 320 15.30 -35.35 -26.51
N LEU A 321 15.68 -36.09 -25.46
CA LEU A 321 16.97 -36.78 -25.38
C LEU A 321 17.03 -38.05 -26.24
N CYS A 322 15.87 -38.55 -26.67
CA CYS A 322 15.69 -39.68 -27.58
C CYS A 322 14.76 -39.37 -28.78
N PRO A 323 15.11 -38.44 -29.71
CA PRO A 323 14.29 -37.96 -30.87
C PRO A 323 13.88 -38.97 -31.94
N SER A 324 13.72 -40.23 -31.59
CA SER A 324 13.42 -41.34 -32.50
C SER A 324 12.79 -42.51 -31.77
N GLN A 325 12.63 -42.42 -30.46
CA GLN A 325 11.87 -43.36 -29.66
C GLN A 325 10.90 -42.61 -28.75
N PRO A 326 9.59 -42.87 -28.90
CA PRO A 326 8.60 -42.11 -28.18
C PRO A 326 8.64 -42.43 -26.69
N GLU A 327 8.54 -41.40 -25.85
CA GLU A 327 8.40 -41.45 -24.42
C GLU A 327 7.30 -42.42 -23.98
N THR A 328 7.56 -43.06 -22.85
CA THR A 328 6.64 -43.93 -22.15
C THR A 328 6.15 -43.24 -20.88
N PHE A 329 5.19 -42.31 -20.99
CA PHE A 329 4.55 -41.62 -19.85
C PHE A 329 4.10 -42.59 -18.75
N ASN A 330 4.93 -42.77 -17.73
CA ASN A 330 4.74 -43.77 -16.67
C ASN A 330 5.01 -43.21 -15.26
N GLY A 331 5.26 -41.91 -15.13
CA GLY A 331 5.47 -41.22 -13.86
C GLY A 331 6.93 -41.16 -13.41
N PHE A 332 7.85 -41.66 -14.23
CA PHE A 332 9.29 -41.57 -14.04
C PHE A 332 9.84 -40.79 -15.23
N SER A 333 10.68 -39.79 -14.98
CA SER A 333 11.38 -38.96 -15.99
C SER A 333 10.59 -38.54 -17.24
N ASP A 334 9.26 -38.41 -17.14
CA ASP A 334 8.32 -38.12 -18.24
C ASP A 334 8.57 -36.80 -19.02
N GLY A 335 9.60 -36.02 -18.67
CA GLY A 335 9.98 -34.78 -19.34
C GLY A 335 11.27 -34.85 -20.16
N ASP A 336 11.95 -36.00 -20.23
CA ASP A 336 13.25 -36.12 -20.90
C ASP A 336 13.17 -36.69 -22.34
N GLY A 337 12.00 -37.18 -22.77
CA GLY A 337 11.74 -37.68 -24.13
C GLY A 337 12.27 -39.09 -24.40
N CYS A 338 12.89 -39.74 -23.41
CA CYS A 338 13.44 -41.07 -23.57
C CYS A 338 12.52 -42.17 -23.02
N PRO A 339 12.16 -43.20 -23.82
CA PRO A 339 11.29 -44.27 -23.35
C PRO A 339 11.86 -44.94 -22.11
N ASP A 340 11.22 -44.65 -21.00
CA ASP A 340 11.57 -45.24 -19.75
C ASP A 340 11.19 -46.71 -19.76
N THR A 341 12.20 -47.56 -19.91
CA THR A 341 12.03 -48.95 -19.58
C THR A 341 11.89 -49.03 -18.07
N ALA A 342 10.65 -48.99 -17.58
CA ALA A 342 10.27 -49.41 -16.24
C ALA A 342 10.80 -50.84 -16.01
N LYS A 343 12.05 -50.86 -15.57
CA LYS A 343 12.82 -51.94 -14.99
C LYS A 343 14.09 -51.33 -14.40
N LEU A 344 13.91 -50.26 -13.64
CA LEU A 344 14.57 -50.23 -12.36
C LEU A 344 14.20 -51.56 -11.70
N GLY A 345 15.21 -52.32 -11.28
CA GLY A 345 14.90 -53.46 -10.43
C GLY A 345 14.05 -52.90 -9.29
N ASP A 346 12.95 -53.56 -9.00
CA ASP A 346 12.14 -53.30 -7.84
C ASP A 346 11.99 -54.71 -7.27
N ALA A 347 13.04 -55.11 -6.54
CA ALA A 347 13.30 -56.49 -6.24
C ALA A 347 12.33 -57.07 -5.20
N ASP A 348 11.61 -56.21 -4.47
CA ASP A 348 10.50 -56.57 -3.59
C ASP A 348 9.11 -56.10 -4.05
N ALA A 349 9.05 -55.36 -5.15
CA ALA A 349 7.84 -54.97 -5.86
C ALA A 349 6.91 -54.05 -5.05
N ASP A 350 7.49 -53.12 -4.29
CA ASP A 350 6.74 -52.14 -3.52
C ASP A 350 6.41 -50.87 -4.33
N GLY A 351 7.14 -50.56 -5.40
CA GLY A 351 6.96 -49.37 -6.22
C GLY A 351 8.07 -48.33 -6.06
N VAL A 352 9.07 -48.58 -5.20
CA VAL A 352 10.31 -47.79 -5.10
C VAL A 352 11.43 -48.50 -5.90
N PRO A 353 12.14 -47.79 -6.80
CA PRO A 353 13.27 -48.35 -7.53
C PRO A 353 14.42 -48.84 -6.64
N ASP A 354 15.06 -49.99 -6.95
CA ASP A 354 16.26 -50.56 -6.30
C ASP A 354 17.41 -49.53 -6.10
N GLY A 355 17.46 -48.46 -6.90
CA GLY A 355 18.45 -47.38 -6.80
C GLY A 355 18.15 -46.35 -5.71
N ASP A 356 16.87 -46.17 -5.40
CA ASP A 356 16.33 -45.21 -4.43
C ASP A 356 15.78 -45.92 -3.17
N ASP A 357 15.57 -47.24 -3.26
CA ASP A 357 15.11 -48.12 -2.20
C ASP A 357 16.27 -48.55 -1.29
N ARG A 358 16.21 -48.09 -0.03
CA ARG A 358 17.20 -48.40 1.00
C ARG A 358 17.09 -49.83 1.52
N CYS A 359 15.97 -50.50 1.23
CA CYS A 359 15.64 -51.82 1.71
C CYS A 359 15.58 -52.93 0.66
N MET A 360 15.56 -52.68 -0.66
CA MET A 360 15.80 -53.55 -1.85
C MET A 360 15.15 -54.97 -1.91
N PHE A 361 14.79 -55.58 -0.79
CA PHE A 361 14.30 -56.95 -0.65
C PHE A 361 13.20 -57.06 0.40
N ALA A 362 12.80 -55.94 0.99
CA ALA A 362 11.78 -55.85 2.00
C ALA A 362 10.81 -54.76 1.55
N PRO A 363 9.61 -55.13 1.08
CA PRO A 363 8.71 -54.19 0.41
C PRO A 363 8.12 -53.21 1.41
N GLU A 364 8.09 -51.94 1.04
CA GLU A 364 7.44 -50.84 1.75
C GLU A 364 5.97 -51.16 2.06
N THR A 365 5.54 -50.65 3.20
CA THR A 365 4.20 -50.75 3.77
C THR A 365 3.27 -49.58 3.43
N TYR A 366 3.80 -48.44 2.95
CA TYR A 366 3.06 -47.21 2.62
C TYR A 366 2.15 -46.77 3.77
N ASN A 367 2.75 -46.50 4.92
CA ASN A 367 2.04 -46.20 6.15
C ASN A 367 2.07 -44.71 6.52
N ARG A 368 2.44 -43.82 5.57
CA ARG A 368 2.60 -42.35 5.70
C ARG A 368 3.76 -41.93 6.59
N PHE A 369 4.67 -42.84 6.89
CA PHE A 369 5.89 -42.56 7.62
C PHE A 369 7.04 -43.01 6.73
N GLN A 370 7.86 -42.05 6.32
CA GLN A 370 9.05 -42.24 5.46
C GLN A 370 8.83 -43.07 4.18
N ASP A 371 7.62 -43.08 3.62
CA ASP A 371 7.19 -43.83 2.42
C ASP A 371 8.05 -43.62 1.14
N ALA A 372 8.98 -42.68 1.13
CA ALA A 372 9.86 -42.40 -0.01
C ALA A 372 11.19 -43.18 0.02
N ASP A 373 11.52 -43.87 1.13
CA ASP A 373 12.84 -44.48 1.32
C ASP A 373 12.90 -46.00 1.04
N GLY A 374 11.75 -46.59 0.68
CA GLY A 374 11.59 -48.00 0.29
C GLY A 374 11.66 -49.01 1.45
N CYS A 375 11.74 -48.57 2.70
CA CYS A 375 11.96 -49.45 3.85
C CYS A 375 10.71 -49.69 4.72
N PRO A 376 10.19 -50.93 4.83
CA PRO A 376 8.96 -51.24 5.54
C PRO A 376 8.97 -50.73 6.97
N ASP A 377 8.27 -49.63 7.15
CA ASP A 377 8.17 -49.03 8.45
C ASP A 377 7.19 -49.80 9.31
N SER A 378 7.61 -50.01 10.56
CA SER A 378 6.74 -50.60 11.57
C SER A 378 6.48 -49.56 12.63
N VAL A 379 5.44 -48.75 12.40
CA VAL A 379 4.72 -48.16 13.52
C VAL A 379 4.13 -49.32 14.31
N SER A 380 4.65 -49.52 15.52
CA SER A 380 4.16 -50.53 16.44
C SER A 380 2.64 -50.38 16.53
N ALA A 381 1.89 -51.48 16.43
CA ALA A 381 0.42 -51.53 16.40
C ALA A 381 -0.30 -51.05 17.70
N GLY A 382 0.30 -50.10 18.41
CA GLY A 382 -0.34 -49.23 19.39
C GLY A 382 -0.17 -47.73 19.08
N SER A 383 0.32 -47.36 17.89
CA SER A 383 0.52 -45.97 17.44
C SER A 383 -0.42 -45.51 16.32
N LEU A 384 -1.44 -46.31 15.98
CA LEU A 384 -2.45 -46.00 14.96
C LEU A 384 -3.88 -46.29 15.45
N SER A 385 -4.08 -46.43 16.76
CA SER A 385 -5.44 -46.32 17.27
C SER A 385 -5.81 -44.85 17.20
N ASP A 386 -6.97 -44.58 16.64
CA ASP A 386 -7.61 -43.28 16.48
C ASP A 386 -9.04 -43.58 16.97
N ALA A 387 -9.25 -43.34 18.26
CA ALA A 387 -10.37 -43.92 19.00
C ALA A 387 -11.68 -43.16 18.79
N ASP A 388 -11.63 -41.91 18.36
CA ASP A 388 -12.77 -41.05 18.00
C ASP A 388 -12.91 -40.83 16.48
N PHE A 389 -11.95 -41.28 15.69
CA PHE A 389 -11.97 -41.32 14.22
C PHE A 389 -11.94 -39.93 13.58
N ASP A 390 -11.20 -38.99 14.17
CA ASP A 390 -11.02 -37.66 13.61
C ASP A 390 -9.87 -37.58 12.59
N GLY A 391 -9.02 -38.60 12.50
CA GLY A 391 -7.88 -38.66 11.58
C GLY A 391 -6.52 -38.38 12.23
N ILE A 392 -6.49 -38.04 13.51
CA ILE A 392 -5.28 -37.88 14.32
C ILE A 392 -5.13 -39.15 15.18
N PRO A 393 -3.96 -39.81 15.18
CA PRO A 393 -3.79 -41.04 15.96
C PRO A 393 -3.68 -40.72 17.47
N ASP A 394 -4.24 -41.56 18.35
CA ASP A 394 -4.26 -41.47 19.83
C ASP A 394 -2.91 -41.07 20.50
N ILE A 395 -1.80 -41.28 19.81
CA ILE A 395 -0.44 -40.95 20.28
C ILE A 395 -0.03 -39.50 19.99
N ALA A 396 -0.56 -38.93 18.91
CA ALA A 396 -0.43 -37.53 18.52
C ALA A 396 -1.66 -36.71 18.95
N ASP A 397 -2.76 -37.39 19.27
CA ASP A 397 -4.02 -36.84 19.70
C ASP A 397 -4.04 -36.63 21.24
N ARG A 398 -4.21 -35.38 21.64
CA ARG A 398 -4.25 -34.95 23.03
C ARG A 398 -5.61 -35.24 23.69
N CYS A 399 -6.68 -35.38 22.91
CA CYS A 399 -8.02 -35.73 23.36
C CYS A 399 -8.57 -36.99 22.66
N ALA A 400 -7.76 -38.05 22.62
CA ALA A 400 -7.97 -39.38 22.00
C ALA A 400 -9.27 -40.17 22.26
N LEU A 401 -10.40 -39.53 22.54
CA LEU A 401 -11.76 -40.06 22.67
C LEU A 401 -12.82 -39.02 22.24
N GLU A 402 -12.42 -37.80 21.91
CA GLU A 402 -13.26 -36.68 21.48
C GLU A 402 -12.72 -36.16 20.15
N ALA A 403 -13.50 -36.32 19.09
CA ALA A 403 -13.07 -35.98 17.74
C ALA A 403 -12.84 -34.48 17.55
N GLU A 404 -11.71 -34.13 16.93
CA GLU A 404 -11.31 -32.79 16.51
C GLU A 404 -12.38 -32.06 15.67
N SER A 405 -12.42 -30.73 15.84
CA SER A 405 -13.23 -29.79 15.09
C SER A 405 -12.38 -28.98 14.09
N TYR A 406 -12.15 -29.54 12.90
CA TYR A 406 -11.44 -28.86 11.81
C TYR A 406 -12.05 -27.49 11.44
N ASN A 407 -11.43 -26.41 11.92
CA ASN A 407 -11.89 -25.04 11.73
C ASN A 407 -10.77 -24.06 11.33
N GLY A 408 -9.51 -24.54 11.22
CA GLY A 408 -8.33 -23.75 10.84
C GLY A 408 -7.47 -23.28 12.01
N TYR A 409 -7.91 -23.51 13.26
CA TYR A 409 -7.16 -23.21 14.48
C TYR A 409 -6.80 -24.53 15.16
N LEU A 410 -5.51 -24.72 15.49
CA LEU A 410 -4.99 -25.89 16.22
C LEU A 410 -5.46 -27.30 15.76
N ASP A 411 -5.94 -27.44 14.52
CA ASP A 411 -6.42 -28.67 13.84
C ASP A 411 -5.46 -29.89 13.84
N THR A 412 -4.30 -29.82 14.51
CA THR A 412 -3.29 -30.88 14.59
C THR A 412 -3.13 -31.49 15.98
N ASP A 413 -3.78 -30.94 17.01
CA ASP A 413 -3.59 -31.40 18.40
C ASP A 413 -4.61 -32.46 18.88
N GLY A 414 -5.69 -32.69 18.12
CA GLY A 414 -6.64 -33.78 18.34
C GLY A 414 -7.70 -33.49 19.40
N CYS A 415 -7.87 -32.22 19.79
CA CYS A 415 -8.85 -31.80 20.76
C CYS A 415 -9.91 -30.89 20.14
N PRO A 416 -11.21 -31.24 20.20
CA PRO A 416 -12.25 -30.35 19.70
C PRO A 416 -12.18 -28.99 20.38
N ASP A 417 -11.91 -27.96 19.58
CA ASP A 417 -11.97 -26.53 19.90
C ASP A 417 -13.39 -26.03 20.11
N ASP A 418 -14.27 -26.87 20.67
CA ASP A 418 -15.66 -26.57 20.94
C ASP A 418 -15.77 -25.40 21.94
N THR A 419 -15.83 -24.19 21.40
CA THR A 419 -16.18 -22.93 22.06
C THR A 419 -15.42 -22.73 23.36
N LEU A 420 -14.12 -22.50 23.24
CA LEU A 420 -13.40 -21.79 24.29
C LEU A 420 -14.08 -20.43 24.48
N PRO A 421 -14.22 -19.94 25.73
CA PRO A 421 -14.84 -18.66 25.99
C PRO A 421 -14.14 -17.58 25.15
N ASP A 422 -14.91 -16.97 24.28
CA ASP A 422 -14.58 -15.82 23.45
C ASP A 422 -15.76 -14.88 23.70
N ALA A 423 -15.61 -14.03 24.71
CA ALA A 423 -16.69 -13.30 25.34
C ALA A 423 -17.23 -12.16 24.47
N ASP A 424 -16.43 -11.65 23.53
CA ASP A 424 -16.76 -10.59 22.59
C ASP A 424 -16.92 -11.06 21.14
N GLY A 425 -16.42 -12.26 20.81
CA GLY A 425 -16.69 -12.96 19.57
C GLY A 425 -15.79 -12.55 18.40
N ASP A 426 -14.57 -12.10 18.69
CA ASP A 426 -13.64 -11.58 17.69
C ASP A 426 -12.74 -12.66 17.04
N GLY A 427 -12.77 -13.89 17.56
CA GLY A 427 -11.97 -15.02 17.09
C GLY A 427 -10.71 -15.30 17.91
N ILE A 428 -10.41 -14.49 18.93
CA ILE A 428 -9.35 -14.69 19.91
C ILE A 428 -10.00 -15.18 21.22
N GLN A 429 -9.32 -16.07 21.95
CA GLN A 429 -9.94 -16.71 23.12
C GLN A 429 -9.64 -15.92 24.39
N ASP A 430 -10.60 -15.82 25.34
CA ASP A 430 -10.47 -15.12 26.63
C ASP A 430 -9.17 -15.44 27.41
N ALA A 431 -8.54 -16.58 27.15
CA ALA A 431 -7.32 -17.04 27.83
C ALA A 431 -6.02 -16.44 27.26
N ILE A 432 -6.04 -16.02 26.00
CA ILE A 432 -4.91 -15.42 25.27
C ILE A 432 -5.22 -13.99 24.79
N ASP A 433 -6.50 -13.60 24.85
CA ASP A 433 -7.02 -12.28 24.60
C ASP A 433 -6.67 -11.31 25.75
N LEU A 434 -6.04 -10.19 25.41
CA LEU A 434 -5.67 -9.13 26.35
C LEU A 434 -6.88 -8.27 26.75
N CYS A 435 -7.92 -8.22 25.92
CA CYS A 435 -9.19 -7.55 26.18
C CYS A 435 -10.43 -8.48 26.03
N PRO A 436 -10.62 -9.49 26.91
CA PRO A 436 -11.68 -10.54 26.86
C PRO A 436 -13.15 -10.10 26.96
N SER A 437 -13.51 -8.92 26.47
CA SER A 437 -14.85 -8.35 26.54
C SER A 437 -15.08 -7.25 25.52
N GLU A 438 -14.05 -6.86 24.76
CA GLU A 438 -14.08 -5.86 23.72
C GLU A 438 -13.47 -6.49 22.45
N PRO A 439 -14.25 -6.65 21.36
CA PRO A 439 -13.80 -7.40 20.21
C PRO A 439 -12.72 -6.65 19.43
N GLU A 440 -11.70 -7.38 18.98
CA GLU A 440 -10.63 -6.93 18.09
C GLU A 440 -11.15 -6.22 16.82
N THR A 441 -10.38 -5.23 16.38
CA THR A 441 -10.54 -4.51 15.12
C THR A 441 -9.50 -4.98 14.12
N TRP A 442 -9.81 -6.06 13.38
CA TRP A 442 -8.99 -6.62 12.29
C TRP A 442 -8.57 -5.57 11.23
N ASN A 443 -7.43 -4.92 11.42
CA ASN A 443 -6.95 -3.80 10.62
C ASN A 443 -5.46 -3.96 10.22
N ARG A 444 -4.85 -5.13 10.48
CA ARG A 444 -3.43 -5.48 10.24
C ARG A 444 -2.43 -4.85 11.20
N GLN A 445 -2.88 -4.09 12.17
CA GLN A 445 -2.10 -3.68 13.32
C GLN A 445 -2.48 -4.63 14.46
N LEU A 446 -1.49 -5.19 15.16
CA LEU A 446 -1.62 -6.02 16.37
C LEU A 446 -2.78 -7.06 16.45
N ASP A 447 -3.33 -7.50 15.31
CA ASP A 447 -4.52 -8.38 15.13
C ASP A 447 -4.53 -9.72 15.90
N ASN A 448 -3.47 -10.04 16.66
CA ASN A 448 -3.35 -11.28 17.43
C ASN A 448 -3.46 -11.06 18.96
N ASP A 449 -3.60 -9.84 19.45
CA ASP A 449 -3.60 -9.55 20.90
C ASP A 449 -5.01 -9.50 21.52
N GLY A 450 -6.07 -9.37 20.71
CA GLY A 450 -7.47 -9.43 21.17
C GLY A 450 -7.99 -8.11 21.70
N CYS A 451 -7.27 -7.01 21.52
CA CYS A 451 -7.68 -5.70 21.97
C CYS A 451 -8.03 -4.80 20.81
N PRO A 452 -9.20 -4.13 20.80
CA PRO A 452 -9.54 -3.21 19.73
C PRO A 452 -8.48 -2.12 19.62
N ASP A 453 -7.74 -2.18 18.51
CA ASP A 453 -6.83 -1.14 18.12
C ASP A 453 -7.61 0.14 17.87
N GLY A 454 -7.55 1.01 18.87
CA GLY A 454 -8.23 2.29 18.87
C GLY A 454 -7.67 3.17 17.77
N ILE A 455 -8.31 3.17 16.60
CA ILE A 455 -8.14 4.25 15.62
C ILE A 455 -8.81 5.50 16.19
N SER A 456 -8.14 6.22 17.10
CA SER A 456 -8.37 7.64 17.36
C SER A 456 -7.37 8.20 18.39
N SER A 457 -6.18 8.57 17.94
CA SER A 457 -5.44 9.76 18.44
C SER A 457 -4.03 9.89 17.88
N PHE A 458 -3.57 8.94 17.07
CA PHE A 458 -2.17 8.89 16.64
C PHE A 458 -1.99 8.79 15.13
N ASP A 459 -2.94 9.17 14.30
CA ASP A 459 -2.73 9.26 12.85
C ASP A 459 -3.44 10.56 12.43
N ALA A 460 -2.65 11.61 12.22
CA ALA A 460 -3.13 12.98 12.18
C ALA A 460 -3.57 13.41 10.77
N ASP A 461 -3.03 12.79 9.72
CA ASP A 461 -3.41 12.98 8.32
C ASP A 461 -4.19 11.80 7.71
N MET A 462 -4.38 10.72 8.48
CA MET A 462 -5.22 9.56 8.15
C MET A 462 -4.68 8.73 6.98
N ASP A 463 -3.37 8.61 6.88
CA ASP A 463 -2.73 7.81 5.85
C ASP A 463 -2.51 6.35 6.25
N GLY A 464 -2.74 5.98 7.50
CA GLY A 464 -2.59 4.63 8.03
C GLY A 464 -1.27 4.36 8.74
N VAL A 465 -0.34 5.33 8.79
CA VAL A 465 0.91 5.27 9.55
C VAL A 465 0.74 6.05 10.87
N PRO A 466 0.95 5.44 12.04
CA PRO A 466 0.78 6.16 13.30
C PRO A 466 1.91 7.17 13.59
N LEU A 467 1.61 8.35 14.15
CA LEU A 467 2.47 9.45 14.64
C LEU A 467 3.83 9.06 15.26
N PRO A 468 3.99 7.95 16.01
CA PRO A 468 5.32 7.53 16.48
C PRO A 468 6.23 6.96 15.37
N TYR A 469 5.63 6.50 14.27
CA TYR A 469 6.27 5.87 13.11
C TYR A 469 6.15 6.72 11.84
N ASP A 470 5.30 7.74 11.88
CA ASP A 470 5.06 8.70 10.81
C ASP A 470 6.03 9.89 10.93
N LEU A 471 6.92 9.99 9.94
CA LEU A 471 7.91 11.07 9.79
C LEU A 471 7.28 12.38 9.28
N CYS A 472 6.09 12.31 8.68
CA CYS A 472 5.33 13.45 8.19
C CYS A 472 3.90 13.51 8.79
N PRO A 473 3.77 13.75 10.12
CA PRO A 473 2.51 13.79 10.90
C PRO A 473 1.29 14.56 10.40
N ASN A 474 1.38 15.32 9.30
CA ASN A 474 0.29 16.14 8.80
C ASN A 474 0.14 16.04 7.27
N GLU A 475 0.93 15.19 6.60
CA GLU A 475 0.96 15.04 5.16
C GLU A 475 0.76 13.58 4.80
N PRO A 476 -0.40 13.19 4.25
CA PRO A 476 -0.73 11.79 4.11
C PRO A 476 0.13 11.09 3.06
N GLU A 477 0.69 9.94 3.44
CA GLU A 477 1.42 9.04 2.57
C GLU A 477 0.68 8.75 1.25
N ARG A 478 1.46 8.76 0.18
CA ARG A 478 1.04 8.45 -1.18
C ARG A 478 1.59 7.09 -1.56
N TYR A 479 1.02 6.02 -1.01
CA TYR A 479 1.32 4.60 -1.32
C TYR A 479 1.65 4.36 -2.81
N ASN A 480 2.92 4.51 -3.16
CA ASN A 480 3.40 4.50 -4.54
C ASN A 480 4.56 3.52 -4.74
N GLY A 481 4.86 2.72 -3.70
CA GLY A 481 5.89 1.70 -3.70
C GLY A 481 7.28 2.23 -3.35
N LEU A 482 7.40 3.50 -2.99
CA LEU A 482 8.62 4.13 -2.47
C LEU A 482 8.35 4.47 -1.01
N MET A 483 9.20 3.95 -0.12
CA MET A 483 9.21 4.15 1.34
C MET A 483 7.86 4.26 2.07
N ASP A 484 6.79 3.65 1.54
CA ASP A 484 5.39 3.64 2.02
C ASP A 484 5.16 3.27 3.52
N HIS A 485 6.22 2.94 4.26
CA HIS A 485 6.24 2.62 5.68
C HIS A 485 6.63 3.79 6.61
N ASP A 486 7.09 4.93 6.06
CA ASP A 486 7.64 6.03 6.86
C ASP A 486 6.66 7.20 7.07
N GLY A 487 5.47 7.14 6.44
CA GLY A 487 4.39 8.11 6.60
C GLY A 487 4.59 9.40 5.80
N CYS A 488 5.61 9.48 4.95
CA CYS A 488 5.93 10.69 4.19
C CYS A 488 5.58 10.55 2.71
N PRO A 489 4.89 11.53 2.08
CA PRO A 489 4.60 11.49 0.66
C PRO A 489 5.88 11.43 -0.17
N ASP A 490 6.18 10.23 -0.66
CA ASP A 490 7.40 9.99 -1.41
C ASP A 490 7.27 10.53 -2.84
N ILE A 491 8.05 11.57 -3.12
CA ILE A 491 8.23 12.11 -4.46
C ILE A 491 9.43 11.39 -5.08
N PRO A 492 9.30 10.71 -6.24
CA PRO A 492 10.46 10.13 -6.90
C PRO A 492 11.49 11.23 -7.13
N GLU A 493 12.71 11.00 -6.65
CA GLU A 493 13.85 11.92 -6.74
C GLU A 493 14.36 11.99 -8.19
N TYR A 494 13.50 12.38 -9.16
CA TYR A 494 13.89 12.74 -10.52
C TYR A 494 12.77 13.48 -11.28
N SER A 495 12.18 14.51 -10.67
CA SER A 495 11.63 15.63 -11.46
C SER A 495 12.72 16.68 -11.66
N ILE A 496 13.42 16.61 -12.79
CA ILE A 496 14.44 17.61 -13.19
C ILE A 496 13.81 18.86 -13.81
N GLU A 497 12.50 18.99 -13.79
CA GLU A 497 11.83 20.19 -14.28
C GLU A 497 11.08 20.83 -13.12
N ALA A 498 11.46 22.07 -12.80
CA ALA A 498 10.72 22.88 -11.84
C ALA A 498 9.27 22.97 -12.31
N ASP A 499 8.33 22.78 -11.40
CA ASP A 499 6.89 22.92 -11.60
C ASP A 499 6.42 23.79 -10.43
N ALA A 500 6.45 25.10 -10.64
CA ALA A 500 6.39 26.09 -9.57
C ALA A 500 4.97 26.36 -9.05
N ASP A 501 3.93 25.85 -9.71
CA ASP A 501 2.55 25.86 -9.22
C ASP A 501 1.96 24.45 -8.99
N SER A 502 2.75 23.40 -9.23
CA SER A 502 2.45 22.01 -8.88
C SER A 502 1.23 21.46 -9.61
N ASP A 503 0.99 21.92 -10.84
CA ASP A 503 -0.09 21.43 -11.69
C ASP A 503 0.31 20.21 -12.53
N THR A 504 1.51 19.66 -12.32
CA THR A 504 2.12 18.51 -13.02
C THR A 504 2.65 18.80 -14.42
N ILE A 505 2.57 20.05 -14.88
CA ILE A 505 3.21 20.51 -16.12
C ILE A 505 4.52 21.22 -15.74
N PRO A 506 5.67 20.76 -16.27
CA PRO A 506 6.96 21.42 -16.07
C PRO A 506 6.96 22.91 -16.46
N ASP A 507 7.59 23.82 -15.69
CA ASP A 507 7.85 25.24 -16.00
C ASP A 507 8.39 25.47 -17.43
N SER A 508 9.07 24.46 -18.00
CA SER A 508 9.66 24.47 -19.33
C SER A 508 8.62 24.31 -20.46
N LEU A 509 7.50 23.66 -20.16
CA LEU A 509 6.36 23.35 -21.02
C LEU A 509 5.10 24.14 -20.62
N ASP A 510 5.09 24.69 -19.41
CA ASP A 510 4.04 25.49 -18.82
C ASP A 510 4.11 26.96 -19.30
N ARG A 511 2.96 27.48 -19.72
CA ARG A 511 2.78 28.85 -20.20
C ARG A 511 2.36 29.82 -19.10
N CYS A 512 1.86 29.32 -17.97
CA CYS A 512 1.56 30.07 -16.76
C CYS A 512 2.22 29.44 -15.50
N PRO A 513 3.57 29.41 -15.38
CA PRO A 513 4.34 28.65 -14.35
C PRO A 513 4.17 29.05 -12.88
N LEU A 514 3.14 29.80 -12.52
CA LEU A 514 2.85 30.25 -11.17
C LEU A 514 1.34 30.20 -10.87
N GLU A 515 0.53 29.74 -11.82
CA GLU A 515 -0.91 29.60 -11.67
C GLU A 515 -1.32 28.21 -12.15
N PRO A 516 -1.78 27.33 -11.24
CA PRO A 516 -1.97 25.93 -11.58
C PRO A 516 -3.14 25.73 -12.53
N GLU A 517 -2.97 24.84 -13.50
CA GLU A 517 -4.01 24.37 -14.41
C GLU A 517 -5.23 23.79 -13.67
N THR A 518 -6.41 23.96 -14.27
CA THR A 518 -7.71 23.55 -13.73
C THR A 518 -8.22 22.20 -14.21
N TYR A 519 -7.55 21.57 -15.18
CA TYR A 519 -7.90 20.26 -15.75
C TYR A 519 -9.37 20.16 -16.15
N ASN A 520 -9.85 21.16 -16.88
CA ASN A 520 -11.27 21.33 -17.20
C ASN A 520 -11.63 20.76 -18.60
N ARG A 521 -10.71 20.00 -19.21
CA ARG A 521 -10.76 19.43 -20.57
C ARG A 521 -10.68 20.47 -21.68
N PHE A 522 -10.24 21.67 -21.39
CA PHE A 522 -10.06 22.74 -22.36
C PHE A 522 -8.63 23.25 -22.27
N LEU A 523 -7.83 22.88 -23.28
CA LEU A 523 -6.41 23.23 -23.40
C LEU A 523 -5.54 22.84 -22.20
N ASP A 524 -5.92 21.80 -21.45
CA ASP A 524 -5.20 21.22 -20.30
C ASP A 524 -3.71 20.83 -20.53
N GLY A 525 -3.17 21.03 -21.74
CA GLY A 525 -1.77 20.76 -22.06
C GLY A 525 -0.88 22.01 -22.14
N ASP A 526 -1.39 23.22 -21.86
CA ASP A 526 -0.60 24.45 -21.90
C ASP A 526 -0.25 25.08 -20.53
N GLY A 527 -0.69 24.47 -19.43
CA GLY A 527 -0.32 24.84 -18.05
C GLY A 527 -0.95 26.15 -17.57
N CYS A 528 -2.07 26.57 -18.16
CA CYS A 528 -2.69 27.85 -17.83
C CYS A 528 -4.14 27.63 -17.42
N PRO A 529 -4.57 28.08 -16.21
CA PRO A 529 -5.92 27.88 -15.73
C PRO A 529 -6.94 28.46 -16.70
N ASP A 530 -7.51 27.55 -17.48
CA ASP A 530 -8.50 27.94 -18.43
C ASP A 530 -9.86 28.01 -17.75
N SER A 531 -10.73 28.83 -18.31
CA SER A 531 -12.11 28.86 -17.89
C SER A 531 -12.97 28.52 -19.08
N VAL A 532 -13.63 27.36 -19.01
CA VAL A 532 -14.85 27.12 -19.77
C VAL A 532 -15.92 28.01 -19.14
N SER A 533 -15.85 29.28 -19.51
CA SER A 533 -16.82 30.27 -19.07
C SER A 533 -18.22 29.80 -19.47
N ARG A 534 -19.01 29.39 -18.47
CA ARG A 534 -20.49 29.36 -18.56
C ARG A 534 -21.10 30.75 -18.77
N GLN A 535 -20.28 31.75 -19.09
CA GLN A 535 -20.65 32.99 -19.74
C GLN A 535 -19.89 33.09 -21.06
N SER A 536 -20.24 32.21 -21.99
CA SER A 536 -19.96 32.40 -23.41
C SER A 536 -20.50 33.79 -23.79
N THR A 537 -19.59 34.74 -24.00
CA THR A 537 -19.93 36.03 -24.64
C THR A 537 -20.18 35.86 -26.14
N THR A 538 -20.05 34.63 -26.60
CA THR A 538 -20.31 34.13 -27.94
C THR A 538 -21.63 33.34 -27.92
N ALA A 539 -22.46 33.51 -28.94
CA ALA A 539 -23.71 32.76 -29.01
C ALA A 539 -23.39 31.27 -29.15
N ASP A 540 -24.17 30.43 -28.48
CA ASP A 540 -24.21 28.98 -28.61
C ASP A 540 -25.68 28.67 -28.89
N THR A 541 -25.98 28.45 -30.16
CA THR A 541 -27.34 28.52 -30.71
C THR A 541 -28.13 27.24 -30.46
N ASP A 542 -27.48 26.08 -30.34
CA ASP A 542 -28.09 24.77 -30.09
C ASP A 542 -27.78 24.19 -28.71
N GLY A 543 -26.83 24.78 -27.97
CA GLY A 543 -26.62 24.54 -26.55
C GLY A 543 -25.89 23.25 -26.24
N ASP A 544 -25.03 22.79 -27.16
CA ASP A 544 -24.16 21.62 -26.94
C ASP A 544 -22.89 21.94 -26.15
N GLY A 545 -22.57 23.23 -25.95
CA GLY A 545 -21.40 23.68 -25.21
C GLY A 545 -20.26 24.20 -26.09
N ILE A 546 -20.38 24.09 -27.43
CA ILE A 546 -19.44 24.67 -28.40
C ILE A 546 -20.03 26.00 -28.89
N SER A 547 -19.23 27.07 -28.90
CA SER A 547 -19.73 28.38 -29.34
C SER A 547 -19.94 28.42 -30.86
N ASP A 548 -20.94 29.16 -31.36
CA ASP A 548 -21.24 29.39 -32.80
C ASP A 548 -20.02 29.82 -33.64
N LEU A 549 -18.95 30.33 -33.01
CA LEU A 549 -17.70 30.74 -33.67
C LEU A 549 -16.74 29.57 -33.92
N ASN A 550 -16.78 28.56 -33.05
CA ASN A 550 -15.96 27.35 -33.10
C ASN A 550 -16.76 26.12 -33.54
N ASP A 551 -18.08 26.27 -33.67
CA ASP A 551 -19.02 25.25 -34.09
C ASP A 551 -19.19 25.25 -35.64
N LEU A 552 -18.94 24.11 -36.28
CA LEU A 552 -19.15 23.92 -37.73
C LEU A 552 -20.63 23.77 -38.10
N CYS A 553 -21.47 23.37 -37.15
CA CYS A 553 -22.92 23.26 -37.25
C CYS A 553 -23.68 24.07 -36.17
N PRO A 554 -23.61 25.44 -36.14
CA PRO A 554 -24.21 26.37 -35.14
C PRO A 554 -25.72 26.36 -34.94
N ALA A 555 -26.40 25.26 -35.20
CA ALA A 555 -27.83 25.10 -35.10
C ALA A 555 -28.22 23.63 -34.92
N GLN A 556 -27.27 22.69 -34.93
CA GLN A 556 -27.45 21.27 -34.68
C GLN A 556 -26.46 20.85 -33.58
N PRO A 557 -26.95 20.43 -32.41
CA PRO A 557 -26.08 20.10 -31.30
C PRO A 557 -25.23 18.86 -31.59
N GLU A 558 -23.98 18.91 -31.15
CA GLU A 558 -23.02 17.83 -31.15
C GLU A 558 -23.53 16.56 -30.44
N THR A 559 -23.06 15.40 -30.89
CA THR A 559 -23.27 14.10 -30.28
C THR A 559 -21.98 13.58 -29.66
N PHE A 560 -21.66 14.03 -28.44
CA PHE A 560 -20.51 13.56 -27.66
C PHE A 560 -20.45 12.03 -27.51
N ASN A 561 -19.74 11.36 -28.42
CA ASN A 561 -19.60 9.91 -28.44
C ASN A 561 -18.14 9.45 -28.63
N GLY A 562 -17.20 10.38 -28.59
CA GLY A 562 -15.76 10.14 -28.68
C GLY A 562 -15.23 10.14 -30.10
N VAL A 563 -15.98 10.67 -31.07
CA VAL A 563 -15.57 10.82 -32.46
C VAL A 563 -15.86 12.27 -32.83
N LEU A 564 -14.84 13.03 -33.24
CA LEU A 564 -14.99 14.42 -33.71
C LEU A 564 -15.77 15.37 -32.76
N ASP A 565 -15.78 15.07 -31.46
CA ASP A 565 -16.56 15.76 -30.41
C ASP A 565 -16.24 17.27 -30.24
N ASP A 566 -15.20 17.79 -30.90
CA ASP A 566 -14.74 19.19 -30.83
C ASP A 566 -15.21 20.04 -32.02
N ASP A 567 -15.82 19.45 -33.05
CA ASP A 567 -16.13 20.12 -34.32
C ASP A 567 -17.52 20.80 -34.34
N GLY A 568 -18.39 20.47 -33.39
CA GLY A 568 -19.73 21.06 -33.20
C GLY A 568 -20.80 20.52 -34.17
N CYS A 569 -20.45 19.56 -35.02
CA CYS A 569 -21.39 18.86 -35.88
C CYS A 569 -21.67 17.43 -35.39
N PRO A 570 -22.94 17.04 -35.14
CA PRO A 570 -23.24 15.65 -34.85
C PRO A 570 -22.68 14.72 -35.94
N ASP A 571 -22.00 13.65 -35.54
CA ASP A 571 -21.29 12.71 -36.44
C ASP A 571 -22.15 12.12 -37.56
N ASP A 572 -23.46 12.05 -37.34
CA ASP A 572 -24.46 11.65 -38.33
C ASP A 572 -24.67 12.70 -39.46
N TYR A 573 -24.02 13.87 -39.39
CA TYR A 573 -24.09 14.96 -40.36
C TYR A 573 -23.23 14.67 -41.59
N GLN A 574 -23.67 13.63 -42.32
CA GLN A 574 -23.51 13.39 -43.74
C GLN A 574 -22.24 13.95 -44.39
N VAL A 575 -21.22 13.11 -44.52
CA VAL A 575 -20.28 13.24 -45.62
C VAL A 575 -20.49 12.08 -46.59
N GLU A 576 -20.64 12.44 -47.87
CA GLU A 576 -21.03 11.57 -48.98
C GLU A 576 -19.99 10.49 -49.34
N ALA A 577 -18.91 10.36 -48.57
CA ALA A 577 -17.92 9.30 -48.67
C ALA A 577 -17.13 9.13 -47.35
N ASP A 578 -17.23 7.93 -46.81
CA ASP A 578 -16.45 7.32 -45.73
C ASP A 578 -16.21 5.90 -46.29
N ARG A 579 -14.98 5.63 -46.71
CA ARG A 579 -14.65 4.53 -47.65
C ARG A 579 -14.35 3.21 -46.94
N ASP A 580 -13.82 3.30 -45.75
CA ASP A 580 -13.43 2.24 -44.80
C ASP A 580 -14.48 2.01 -43.72
N MET A 581 -15.42 2.95 -43.52
CA MET A 581 -16.57 2.82 -42.62
C MET A 581 -16.17 2.76 -41.15
N ASP A 582 -15.14 3.52 -40.76
CA ASP A 582 -14.75 3.69 -39.36
C ASP A 582 -15.52 4.82 -38.65
N GLY A 583 -16.24 5.65 -39.41
CA GLY A 583 -17.04 6.77 -38.86
C GLY A 583 -16.38 8.14 -39.07
N ILE A 584 -15.16 8.19 -39.60
CA ILE A 584 -14.47 9.45 -39.94
C ILE A 584 -14.66 9.71 -41.44
N PRO A 585 -15.21 10.88 -41.84
CA PRO A 585 -15.33 11.21 -43.24
C PRO A 585 -14.01 11.27 -44.01
N ASP A 586 -13.99 10.80 -45.26
CA ASP A 586 -12.85 10.85 -46.22
C ASP A 586 -12.09 12.21 -46.29
N ARG A 587 -12.76 13.31 -45.91
CA ARG A 587 -12.22 14.69 -45.94
C ARG A 587 -11.43 15.07 -44.69
N LEU A 588 -11.67 14.38 -43.59
CA LEU A 588 -11.06 14.56 -42.28
C LEU A 588 -10.13 13.39 -41.96
N ASP A 589 -10.42 12.23 -42.53
CA ASP A 589 -9.64 11.02 -42.46
C ASP A 589 -8.28 11.14 -43.20
N ALA A 590 -7.19 10.89 -42.48
CA ALA A 590 -5.83 10.86 -43.00
C ALA A 590 -5.49 9.56 -43.75
N CYS A 591 -6.20 8.47 -43.47
CA CYS A 591 -6.15 7.18 -44.16
C CYS A 591 -7.52 6.73 -44.74
N PRO A 592 -8.09 7.42 -45.78
CA PRO A 592 -9.43 7.19 -46.36
C PRO A 592 -9.70 5.87 -47.08
N PHE A 593 -8.99 4.81 -46.74
CA PHE A 593 -9.16 3.46 -47.25
C PHE A 593 -8.89 2.39 -46.18
N ASP A 594 -8.33 2.75 -45.03
CA ASP A 594 -7.90 1.84 -43.98
C ASP A 594 -8.62 2.25 -42.69
N PRO A 595 -9.52 1.41 -42.14
CA PRO A 595 -10.35 1.81 -41.01
C PRO A 595 -9.54 2.01 -39.73
N GLU A 596 -9.85 3.07 -39.00
CA GLU A 596 -9.35 3.35 -37.66
C GLU A 596 -9.63 2.21 -36.68
N THR A 597 -8.70 2.06 -35.74
CA THR A 597 -8.77 1.15 -34.59
C THR A 597 -8.96 1.93 -33.31
N PHE A 598 -10.19 2.36 -33.01
CA PHE A 598 -10.55 3.04 -31.75
C PHE A 598 -10.00 2.33 -30.49
N ASN A 599 -8.87 2.79 -29.99
CA ASN A 599 -8.15 2.20 -28.86
C ASN A 599 -7.70 3.24 -27.83
N LYS A 600 -8.16 4.49 -27.98
CA LYS A 600 -7.84 5.69 -27.18
C LYS A 600 -6.47 6.29 -27.45
N TYR A 601 -5.82 5.92 -28.54
CA TYR A 601 -4.56 6.50 -28.97
C TYR A 601 -4.77 7.01 -30.39
N MET A 602 -4.63 8.31 -30.63
CA MET A 602 -4.74 8.93 -31.96
C MET A 602 -6.05 8.67 -32.76
N ASP A 603 -7.11 8.17 -32.11
CA ASP A 603 -8.44 7.86 -32.67
C ASP A 603 -9.14 8.95 -33.53
N ASP A 604 -8.63 10.19 -33.57
CA ASP A 604 -9.21 11.32 -34.33
C ASP A 604 -8.63 11.52 -35.74
N ASP A 605 -7.52 10.85 -36.09
CA ASP A 605 -6.83 11.08 -37.37
C ASP A 605 -7.29 10.17 -38.52
N GLY A 606 -8.03 9.10 -38.21
CA GLY A 606 -8.59 8.15 -39.18
C GLY A 606 -7.57 7.16 -39.73
N CYS A 607 -6.41 6.99 -39.09
CA CYS A 607 -5.39 6.03 -39.47
C CYS A 607 -5.23 4.94 -38.41
N PRO A 608 -5.32 3.64 -38.78
CA PRO A 608 -5.14 2.56 -37.83
C PRO A 608 -3.81 2.67 -37.09
N ASP A 609 -3.90 2.72 -35.77
CA ASP A 609 -2.74 2.68 -34.90
C ASP A 609 -1.97 1.40 -35.10
N VAL A 610 -0.70 1.56 -35.45
CA VAL A 610 0.25 0.46 -35.48
C VAL A 610 0.70 0.21 -34.04
N PRO A 611 0.61 -1.02 -33.51
CA PRO A 611 1.08 -1.34 -32.17
C PRO A 611 2.57 -1.06 -31.98
#